data_AF-A0A0F9A4K9-F1
#
_entry.id   AF-A0A0F9A4K9-F1
#
_cell.length_a   1.000
_cell.length_b   1.000
_cell.length_c   1.000
_cell.angle_alpha   90.00
_cell.angle_beta   90.00
_cell.angle_gamma   90.00
#
_symmetry.space_group_name_H-M   'P 1'
#
loop_
_entity.id
_entity.type
_entity.pdbx_description
1 polymer ?
#
loop_
_entity_poly.entity_id
_entity_poly.type
_entity_poly.pdbx_seq_one_letter_code
_entity_poly.pdbx_strand_id
1 'polypeptide(L)'
;LLAKIQEMSDFSVSVLDDSCLALFKEDYVQAEKTIEKANEITKYEKRVLDSTKSLKDDEEVFRVRRMVENIRRISEYASDIAEIVLNINIEKALKKTR
;
A
#
# COMPACT_ATOMS: atom_id res chain seq x y z
N LEU A 1 -11.76 16.81 -3.90
CA LEU A 1 -11.19 15.66 -4.65
C LEU A 1 -9.68 15.59 -4.51
N LEU A 2 -8.94 16.61 -4.95
CA LEU A 2 -7.47 16.66 -4.87
C LEU A 2 -6.91 16.33 -3.48
N ALA A 3 -7.45 16.92 -2.42
CA ALA A 3 -7.01 16.62 -1.05
C ALA A 3 -7.14 15.13 -0.67
N LYS A 4 -8.16 14.42 -1.16
CA LYS A 4 -8.34 12.98 -0.90
C LYS A 4 -7.38 12.12 -1.71
N ILE A 5 -7.03 12.55 -2.92
CA ILE A 5 -5.99 11.91 -3.75
C ILE A 5 -4.64 12.09 -3.07
N GLN A 6 -4.33 13.29 -2.58
CA GLN A 6 -3.11 13.56 -1.83
C GLN A 6 -3.02 12.68 -0.57
N GLU A 7 -4.09 12.62 0.22
CA GLU A 7 -4.14 11.79 1.42
C GLU A 7 -3.92 10.29 1.11
N MET A 8 -4.50 9.78 0.01
CA MET A 8 -4.26 8.41 -0.47
C MET A 8 -2.80 8.20 -0.89
N SER A 9 -2.21 9.18 -1.57
CA SER A 9 -0.81 9.16 -2.00
C SER A 9 0.12 9.13 -0.79
N ASP A 10 -0.05 10.06 0.15
CA ASP A 10 0.77 10.15 1.36
C ASP A 10 0.67 8.87 2.19
N PHE A 11 -0.53 8.30 2.28
CA PHE A 11 -0.73 7.00 2.90
C PHE A 11 0.08 5.91 2.20
N SER A 12 -0.01 5.80 0.87
CA SER A 12 0.72 4.78 0.10
C SER A 12 2.24 4.89 0.23
N VAL A 13 2.77 6.11 0.26
CA VAL A 13 4.19 6.40 0.51
C VAL A 13 4.57 5.93 1.91
N SER A 14 3.75 6.22 2.92
CA SER A 14 4.04 5.77 4.29
C SER A 14 4.07 4.25 4.44
N VAL A 15 3.25 3.52 3.69
CA VAL A 15 3.26 2.04 3.69
C VAL A 15 4.54 1.52 3.01
N LEU A 16 4.97 2.17 1.93
CA LEU A 16 6.22 1.85 1.25
C LEU A 16 7.45 2.10 2.14
N ASP A 17 7.47 3.22 2.87
CA ASP A 17 8.54 3.52 3.82
C ASP A 17 8.61 2.47 4.94
N ASP A 18 7.46 2.08 5.49
CA ASP A 18 7.37 1.03 6.52
C ASP A 18 7.87 -0.32 5.99
N SER A 19 7.55 -0.70 4.75
CA SER A 19 7.99 -1.96 4.16
C SER A 19 9.50 -1.97 3.88
N CYS A 20 10.04 -0.86 3.39
CA CYS A 20 11.48 -0.70 3.17
C CYS A 20 12.25 -0.75 4.50
N LEU A 21 11.72 -0.13 5.54
CA LEU A 21 12.31 -0.16 6.88
C LEU A 21 12.27 -1.56 7.49
N ALA A 22 11.15 -2.28 7.34
CA ALA A 22 11.01 -3.67 7.77
C ALA A 22 12.03 -4.56 7.07
N LEU A 23 12.20 -4.41 5.75
CA LEU A 23 13.18 -5.15 4.98
C LEU A 23 14.62 -4.84 5.42
N PHE A 24 14.96 -3.56 5.56
CA PHE A 24 16.30 -3.13 5.98
C PHE A 24 16.70 -3.67 7.35
N LYS A 25 15.74 -3.70 8.30
CA LYS A 25 15.95 -4.20 9.66
C LYS A 25 15.74 -5.71 9.81
N GLU A 26 15.24 -6.36 8.77
CA GLU A 26 14.71 -7.74 8.81
C GLU A 26 13.63 -7.93 9.90
N ASP A 27 12.85 -6.89 10.19
CA ASP A 27 11.84 -6.87 11.24
C ASP A 27 10.51 -7.46 10.75
N TYR A 28 10.26 -8.72 11.09
CA TYR A 28 9.05 -9.44 10.70
C TYR A 28 7.78 -8.93 11.38
N VAL A 29 7.88 -8.38 12.59
CA VAL A 29 6.71 -7.82 13.29
C VAL A 29 6.27 -6.53 12.60
N GLN A 30 7.23 -5.70 12.19
CA GLN A 30 6.94 -4.52 11.38
C GLN A 30 6.39 -4.90 10.00
N ALA A 31 6.92 -5.95 9.37
CA ALA A 31 6.43 -6.45 8.09
C ALA A 31 4.95 -6.88 8.16
N GLU A 32 4.56 -7.67 9.17
CA GLU A 32 3.17 -8.09 9.38
C GLU A 32 2.22 -6.89 9.54
N LYS A 33 2.60 -5.92 10.40
CA LYS A 33 1.85 -4.66 10.55
C LYS A 33 1.75 -3.86 9.25
N THR A 34 2.79 -3.92 8.43
CA THR A 34 2.82 -3.20 7.14
C THR A 34 1.85 -3.83 6.14
N ILE A 35 1.71 -5.16 6.11
CA ILE A 35 0.72 -5.86 5.28
C ILE A 35 -0.71 -5.47 5.73
N GLU A 36 -0.97 -5.48 7.04
CA GLU A 36 -2.26 -5.04 7.58
C GLU A 36 -2.57 -3.58 7.21
N LYS A 37 -1.57 -2.69 7.36
CA LYS A 37 -1.68 -1.29 6.97
C LYS A 37 -1.92 -1.16 5.46
N ALA A 38 -1.22 -1.89 4.61
CA ALA A 38 -1.37 -1.83 3.15
C ALA A 38 -2.83 -2.09 2.72
N ASN A 39 -3.52 -3.05 3.36
CA ASN A 39 -4.91 -3.39 3.06
C ASN A 39 -5.91 -2.23 3.29
N GLU A 40 -5.56 -1.27 4.14
CA GLU A 40 -6.39 -0.10 4.43
C GLU A 40 -6.46 0.88 3.26
N ILE A 41 -5.60 0.75 2.24
CA ILE A 41 -5.61 1.58 1.02
C ILE A 41 -6.98 1.59 0.33
N THR A 42 -7.72 0.47 0.41
CA THR A 42 -9.06 0.31 -0.15
C THR A 42 -10.07 1.32 0.43
N LYS A 43 -9.89 1.75 1.68
CA LYS A 43 -10.72 2.78 2.32
C LYS A 43 -10.46 4.15 1.70
N TYR A 44 -9.20 4.47 1.39
CA TYR A 44 -8.81 5.71 0.72
C TYR A 44 -9.33 5.74 -0.71
N GLU A 45 -9.12 4.67 -1.47
CA GLU A 45 -9.65 4.49 -2.83
C GLU A 45 -11.16 4.74 -2.87
N LYS A 46 -11.93 4.10 -1.99
CA LYS A 46 -13.39 4.28 -1.92
C LYS A 46 -13.77 5.75 -1.71
N ARG A 47 -13.11 6.46 -0.79
CA ARG A 47 -13.39 7.89 -0.51
C ARG A 47 -13.10 8.77 -1.73
N VAL A 48 -12.09 8.45 -2.54
CA VAL A 48 -11.78 9.18 -3.77
C VAL A 48 -12.83 8.88 -4.83
N LEU A 49 -13.14 7.61 -5.09
CA LEU A 49 -14.13 7.19 -6.09
C LEU A 49 -15.53 7.73 -5.78
N ASP A 50 -15.96 7.72 -4.52
CA ASP A 50 -17.23 8.32 -4.12
C ASP A 50 -17.29 9.83 -4.41
N SER A 51 -16.14 10.52 -4.35
CA SER A 51 -16.05 11.95 -4.68
C SER A 51 -16.07 12.24 -6.18
N THR A 52 -15.82 11.23 -7.02
CA THR A 52 -15.95 11.37 -8.48
C THR A 52 -17.39 11.29 -8.97
N LYS A 53 -18.33 10.77 -8.17
CA LYS A 53 -19.75 10.65 -8.54
C LYS A 53 -20.44 11.99 -8.80
N SER A 54 -19.91 13.08 -8.25
CA SER A 54 -20.41 14.44 -8.48
C SER A 54 -19.83 15.11 -9.72
N LEU A 55 -18.83 14.52 -10.36
CA LEU A 55 -18.27 15.02 -11.61
C LEU A 55 -19.20 14.66 -12.78
N LYS A 56 -19.30 15.58 -13.74
CA LYS A 56 -20.09 15.39 -14.97
C LYS A 56 -19.23 15.09 -16.20
N ASP A 57 -17.93 15.31 -16.09
CA ASP A 57 -16.97 15.05 -17.16
C ASP A 57 -16.40 13.64 -17.04
N ASP A 58 -16.77 12.78 -17.98
CA ASP A 58 -16.33 11.39 -18.04
C ASP A 58 -14.81 11.26 -18.21
N GLU A 59 -14.16 12.22 -18.89
CA GLU A 59 -12.72 12.21 -19.10
C GLU A 59 -11.97 12.52 -17.80
N GLU A 60 -12.48 13.48 -17.01
CA GLU A 60 -11.97 13.75 -15.67
C GLU A 60 -12.12 12.54 -14.75
N VAL A 61 -13.29 11.90 -14.75
CA VAL A 61 -13.54 10.69 -13.96
C VAL A 61 -12.57 9.58 -14.35
N PHE A 62 -12.35 9.37 -15.65
CA PHE A 62 -11.40 8.37 -16.15
C PHE A 62 -9.98 8.65 -15.68
N ARG A 63 -9.50 9.89 -15.82
CA ARG A 63 -8.15 10.29 -15.36
C ARG A 63 -7.98 10.04 -13.86
N VAL A 64 -8.98 10.37 -13.04
CA VAL A 64 -8.94 10.16 -11.60
C VAL A 64 -8.90 8.66 -11.25
N ARG A 65 -9.72 7.83 -11.91
CA ARG A 65 -9.70 6.38 -11.69
C ARG A 65 -8.33 5.77 -11.98
N ARG A 66 -7.67 6.20 -13.07
CA ARG A 66 -6.32 5.74 -13.41
C ARG A 66 -5.28 6.15 -12.38
N MET A 67 -5.35 7.37 -11.87
CA MET A 67 -4.45 7.81 -10.79
C MET A 67 -4.65 7.00 -9.51
N VAL A 68 -5.91 6.79 -9.10
CA VAL A 68 -6.26 6.00 -7.91
C VAL A 68 -5.76 4.56 -8.03
N GLU A 69 -5.94 3.93 -9.19
CA GLU A 69 -5.44 2.58 -9.46
C GLU A 69 -3.91 2.49 -9.32
N ASN A 70 -3.18 3.47 -9.85
CA ASN A 70 -1.72 3.52 -9.74
C ASN A 70 -1.26 3.71 -8.29
N ILE A 71 -1.92 4.58 -7.52
CA ILE A 71 -1.58 4.78 -6.09
C ILE A 71 -1.87 3.52 -5.29
N ARG A 72 -2.99 2.84 -5.56
CA ARG A 72 -3.35 1.57 -4.91
C ARG A 72 -2.27 0.51 -5.09
N ARG A 73 -1.73 0.40 -6.31
CA ARG A 73 -0.65 -0.54 -6.64
C ARG A 73 0.63 -0.26 -5.86
N ILE A 74 0.94 0.99 -5.51
CA ILE A 74 2.10 1.32 -4.67
C ILE A 74 1.98 0.64 -3.30
N SER A 75 0.78 0.67 -2.69
CA SER A 75 0.52 -0.05 -1.44
C SER A 75 0.55 -1.58 -1.61
N GLU A 76 0.05 -2.11 -2.73
CA GLU A 76 0.14 -3.55 -3.03
C GLU A 76 1.61 -3.99 -3.14
N TYR A 77 2.44 -3.25 -3.88
CA TYR A 77 3.88 -3.54 -3.99
C TYR A 77 4.62 -3.39 -2.66
N ALA A 78 4.21 -2.45 -1.81
CA ALA A 78 4.76 -2.34 -0.46
C ALA A 78 4.41 -3.57 0.41
N SER A 79 3.21 -4.13 0.25
CA SER A 79 2.82 -5.41 0.88
C SER A 79 3.68 -6.56 0.37
N ASP A 80 3.92 -6.66 -0.95
CA ASP A 80 4.78 -7.69 -1.53
C ASP A 80 6.21 -7.66 -0.94
N ILE A 81 6.76 -6.46 -0.74
CA ILE A 81 8.05 -6.28 -0.06
C ILE A 81 8.00 -6.83 1.37
N ALA A 82 6.96 -6.49 2.13
CA ALA A 82 6.79 -6.98 3.50
C ALA A 82 6.64 -8.51 3.56
N GLU A 83 5.95 -9.12 2.61
CA GLU A 83 5.84 -10.58 2.48
C GLU A 83 7.21 -11.25 2.24
N ILE A 84 8.09 -10.63 1.44
CA ILE A 84 9.47 -11.11 1.27
C ILE A 84 10.22 -11.14 2.61
N VAL A 85 10.05 -10.12 3.46
CA VAL A 85 10.69 -10.07 4.80
C VAL A 85 10.23 -11.23 5.67
N LEU A 86 8.93 -11.56 5.66
CA LEU A 86 8.39 -12.69 6.39
C LEU A 86 9.00 -14.01 5.89
N ASN A 87 9.06 -14.19 4.57
CA ASN A 87 9.59 -15.40 3.95
C ASN A 87 11.07 -15.64 4.27
N ILE A 88 11.91 -14.58 4.17
CA ILE A 88 13.34 -14.66 4.52
C ILE A 88 13.53 -15.11 5.97
N ASN A 89 12.73 -14.59 6.90
CA ASN A 89 12.83 -14.93 8.31
C ASN A 89 12.37 -16.36 8.61
N ILE A 90 11.33 -16.85 7.96
CA ILE A 90 10.90 -18.26 8.04
C ILE A 90 12.04 -19.18 7.58
N GLU A 91 12.67 -18.89 6.43
CA GLU A 91 13.79 -19.70 5.94
C GLU A 91 14.98 -19.73 6.91
N LYS A 92 15.33 -18.58 7.51
CA LYS A 92 16.40 -18.50 8.52
C LYS A 92 16.08 -19.33 9.76
N ALA A 93 14.85 -19.25 10.27
CA ALA A 93 14.41 -20.03 11.42
C ALA A 93 14.47 -21.55 11.14
N LEU A 94 14.02 -21.98 9.96
CA LEU A 94 14.07 -23.39 9.54
C LEU A 94 15.52 -23.88 9.35
N LYS A 95 16.40 -23.07 8.76
CA LYS A 95 17.84 -23.41 8.60
C LYS A 95 18.56 -23.53 9.94
N LYS A 96 18.20 -22.75 10.95
CA LYS A 96 18.80 -22.82 12.31
C LYS A 96 18.38 -24.07 13.09
N THR A 97 17.30 -24.73 12.67
CA THR A 97 16.76 -25.93 13.34
C THR A 97 17.35 -27.24 12.78
N ARG A 98 18.11 -27.18 11.68
CA ARG A 98 18.91 -28.30 11.14
C ARG A 98 20.36 -28.21 11.60
#